data_AF-A0A0G1Y2I4-F1
#
_entry.id   AF-A0A0G1Y2I4-F1
#
_cell.length_a   1.000
_cell.length_b   1.000
_cell.length_c   1.000
_cell.angle_alpha   90.00
_cell.angle_beta   90.00
_cell.angle_gamma   90.00
#
_symmetry.space_group_name_H-M   'P 1'
#
loop_
_entity.id
_entity.type
_entity.pdbx_description
1 polymer ?
#
loop_
_entity_poly.entity_id
_entity_poly.type
_entity_poly.pdbx_seq_one_letter_code
_entity_poly.pdbx_strand_id
1 'polypeptide(L)' 'MKTNKAFSKRLRITRKGKIIARKPGQNHFNAKESRHGHMNRRRTQNITVTKKVAQRYIKF' A
#
# COMPACT_ATOMS: atom_id res chain seq x y z
N MET A 1 6.04 -23.01 -1.15
CA MET A 1 6.58 -21.62 -1.09
C MET A 1 5.98 -20.89 0.13
N LYS A 2 6.83 -20.30 1.00
CA LYS A 2 6.37 -19.56 2.19
C LYS A 2 5.86 -18.17 1.81
N THR A 3 4.80 -17.70 2.47
CA THR A 3 4.26 -16.35 2.25
C THR A 3 5.22 -15.30 2.80
N ASN A 4 5.52 -14.27 2.01
CA ASN A 4 6.30 -13.13 2.50
C ASN A 4 5.42 -12.26 3.44
N LYS A 5 5.62 -12.44 4.75
CA LYS A 5 4.87 -11.74 5.80
C LYS A 5 5.04 -10.22 5.75
N ALA A 6 6.14 -9.71 5.21
CA ALA A 6 6.36 -8.26 5.10
C ALA A 6 5.35 -7.61 4.14
N PHE A 7 4.96 -8.32 3.08
CA PHE A 7 3.96 -7.87 2.13
C PHE A 7 2.54 -8.14 2.61
N SER A 8 2.25 -9.33 3.16
CA SER A 8 0.89 -9.65 3.63
C SER A 8 0.40 -8.73 4.75
N LYS A 9 1.32 -8.21 5.58
CA LYS A 9 1.00 -7.24 6.65
C LYS A 9 0.68 -5.83 6.13
N ARG A 10 1.07 -5.49 4.91
CA ARG A 10 1.08 -4.10 4.39
C ARG A 10 0.22 -3.90 3.15
N LEU A 11 0.04 -4.96 2.36
CA LEU A 11 -0.70 -4.96 1.10
C LEU A 11 -1.99 -5.74 1.28
N ARG A 12 -3.10 -5.19 0.79
CA ARG A 12 -4.38 -5.90 0.70
C ARG A 12 -4.76 -6.10 -0.76
N ILE A 13 -5.21 -7.30 -1.08
CA ILE A 13 -5.80 -7.61 -2.39
C ILE A 13 -7.31 -7.43 -2.28
N THR A 14 -7.88 -6.64 -3.17
CA THR A 14 -9.34 -6.46 -3.27
C THR A 14 -9.99 -7.63 -3.99
N ARG A 15 -11.31 -7.77 -3.90
CA ARG A 15 -12.07 -8.82 -4.61
C ARG A 15 -11.79 -8.85 -6.12
N LYS A 16 -11.56 -7.69 -6.73
CA LYS A 16 -11.24 -7.56 -8.17
C LYS A 16 -9.74 -7.69 -8.49
N GLY A 17 -8.92 -8.13 -7.55
CA GLY A 17 -7.48 -8.36 -7.74
C GLY A 17 -6.60 -7.10 -7.66
N LYS A 18 -7.15 -5.91 -7.42
CA LYS A 18 -6.34 -4.69 -7.21
C LYS A 18 -5.57 -4.79 -5.88
N ILE A 19 -4.30 -4.40 -5.89
CA ILE A 19 -3.45 -4.32 -4.70
C ILE A 19 -3.53 -2.90 -4.15
N ILE A 20 -3.88 -2.78 -2.87
CA ILE A 20 -3.96 -1.51 -2.17
C ILE A 20 -2.98 -1.44 -1.00
N ALA A 21 -2.48 -0.24 -0.74
CA ALA A 21 -1.59 0.06 0.37
C ALA A 21 -1.86 1.44 0.96
N ARG A 22 -1.30 1.71 2.15
CA ARG A 22 -1.25 3.06 2.72
C ARG A 22 -0.27 3.93 1.95
N LYS A 23 -0.51 5.24 1.93
CA LYS A 23 0.45 6.21 1.38
C LYS A 23 1.61 6.42 2.36
N PRO A 24 2.87 6.40 1.91
CA PRO A 24 4.01 6.68 2.79
C PRO A 24 4.08 8.17 3.16
N GLY A 25 4.86 8.50 4.19
CA GLY A 25 5.22 9.88 4.53
C GLY A 25 4.39 10.57 5.61
N GLN A 26 3.51 9.87 6.33
CA GLN A 26 2.81 10.39 7.51
C GLN A 26 3.41 9.83 8.81
N ASN A 27 4.39 10.52 9.39
CA ASN A 27 5.03 10.12 10.65
C ASN A 27 5.09 11.29 11.65
N HIS A 28 6.15 12.11 11.64
CA HIS A 28 6.43 13.08 12.72
C HIS A 28 6.07 14.54 12.39
N PHE A 29 6.45 15.07 11.22
CA PHE A 29 6.33 16.50 10.90
C PHE A 29 4.94 16.92 10.36
N ASN A 30 3.87 16.21 10.74
CA ASN A 30 2.52 16.43 10.19
C ASN A 30 1.93 17.80 10.58
N ALA A 31 2.38 18.38 11.69
CA ALA A 31 1.92 19.71 12.14
C ALA A 31 2.30 20.85 11.17
N LYS A 32 3.30 20.64 10.32
CA LYS A 32 3.73 21.60 9.29
C LYS A 32 3.05 21.36 7.92
N GLU A 33 2.28 20.28 7.79
CA GLU A 33 1.58 19.95 6.55
C GLU A 33 0.22 20.66 6.46
N SER A 34 -0.17 21.08 5.25
CA SER A 34 -1.52 21.57 5.02
C SER A 34 -2.57 20.48 5.28
N ARG A 35 -3.74 20.87 5.80
CA ARG A 35 -4.86 19.95 6.07
C ARG A 35 -5.26 19.15 4.83
N HIS A 36 -5.26 19.79 3.66
CA HIS A 36 -5.60 19.14 2.39
C HIS A 36 -4.61 18.02 2.04
N GLY A 37 -3.29 18.27 2.16
CA GLY A 37 -2.26 17.26 1.94
C GLY A 37 -2.42 16.06 2.89
N HIS A 38 -2.68 16.35 4.16
CA HIS A 38 -2.89 15.33 5.18
C HIS A 38 -4.13 14.46 4.89
N MET A 39 -5.25 15.06 4.48
CA MET A 39 -6.45 14.31 4.09
C MET A 39 -6.21 13.43 2.85
N ASN A 40 -5.48 13.94 1.85
CA ASN A 40 -5.15 13.16 0.66
C ASN A 40 -4.26 11.95 0.99
N ARG A 41 -3.34 12.07 1.95
CA ARG A 41 -2.45 10.99 2.37
C ARG A 41 -3.09 9.96 3.29
N ARG A 42 -4.19 10.28 3.97
CA ARG A 42 -4.99 9.32 4.73
C ARG A 42 -5.70 8.28 3.86
N ARG A 43 -5.90 8.58 2.58
CA ARG A 43 -6.54 7.65 1.64
C ARG A 43 -5.58 6.53 1.23
N THR A 44 -6.10 5.31 1.10
CA THR A 44 -5.35 4.20 0.52
C THR A 44 -5.14 4.42 -0.97
N GLN A 45 -4.02 3.91 -1.48
CA GLN A 45 -3.65 4.02 -2.88
C GLN A 45 -3.55 2.65 -3.53
N ASN A 46 -3.83 2.60 -4.83
CA ASN A 46 -3.56 1.43 -5.64
C ASN A 46 -2.05 1.37 -5.92
N ILE A 47 -1.49 0.17 -5.84
CA ILE A 47 -0.13 -0.08 -6.31
C ILE A 47 -0.22 -0.81 -7.65
N THR A 48 0.39 -0.21 -8.68
CA THR A 48 0.56 -0.84 -9.98
C THR A 48 1.87 -1.62 -9.98
N VAL A 49 1.76 -2.95 -10.09
CA VAL A 49 2.91 -3.85 -10.27
C VAL A 49 2.66 -4.76 -11.46
N THR A 50 3.74 -5.22 -12.11
CA THR A 50 3.62 -6.21 -13.16
C THR A 50 3.19 -7.57 -12.57
N LYS A 51 2.46 -8.37 -13.36
CA LYS A 51 1.98 -9.69 -12.93
C LYS A 51 3.12 -10.61 -12.46
N LYS A 52 4.28 -10.55 -13.14
CA LYS A 52 5.48 -11.35 -12.80
C LYS A 52 6.01 -11.01 -11.40
N VAL A 53 6.05 -9.73 -11.03
CA VAL A 53 6.48 -9.29 -9.71
C VAL A 53 5.45 -9.68 -8.65
N ALA A 54 4.17 -9.47 -8.94
CA ALA A 54 3.10 -9.81 -8.00
C ALA A 54 3.11 -11.31 -7.68
N GLN A 55 3.18 -12.20 -8.69
CA GLN A 55 3.19 -13.65 -8.50
C GLN A 55 4.39 -14.16 -7.67
N ARG A 56 5.55 -13.51 -7.78
CA ARG A 56 6.75 -13.90 -7.05
C ARG A 56 6.69 -13.54 -5.56
N TYR A 57 6.15 -12.37 -5.23
CA TYR A 57 6.26 -11.80 -3.88
C TYR A 57 4.95 -11.73 -3.11
N ILE A 58 3.83 -11.68 -3.81
CA ILE A 58 2.48 -11.57 -3.27
C ILE A 58 1.79 -12.89 -3.59
N LYS A 59 1.67 -13.74 -2.56
CA LYS A 59 0.97 -15.00 -2.71
C LYS A 59 -0.53 -14.70 -2.93
N PHE A 60 -1.04 -15.11 -4.09
CA PHE A 60 -2.47 -15.21 -4.35
C PHE A 60 -3.02 -16.52 -3.78
#